data_AF-A0A1R3TA04-F1
#
_entry.id   AF-A0A1R3TA04-F1
#
_cell.length_a   1.000
_cell.length_b   1.000
_cell.length_c   1.000
_cell.angle_alpha   90.00
_cell.angle_beta   90.00
_cell.angle_gamma   90.00
#
_symmetry.space_group_name_H-M   'P 1'
#
loop_
_entity.id
_entity.type
_entity.pdbx_description
1 polymer ?
#
loop_
_entity_poly.entity_id
_entity_poly.type
_entity_poly.pdbx_seq_one_letter_code
_entity_poly.pdbx_strand_id
1 'polypeptide(L)'
;MPSRRELALYMRGLWLLFLGDPAGGRLLDLTDRGMTRSFYAALWCLPSMALSWYWWHEAYLSVLPKGVGTGGIFFFRLAMVEAICWMVPLVLIGILLVALGSKGKFPAIVVVANWLSVPFSYGYATLILIALLFPALQGLVAILWFALLLTLVFTFARILKFFIREQPLLVTALVMTLLVPGMILSEILQRFLGVYPS
;
A
#
# COMPACT_ATOMS: atom_id res chain seq x y z
N MET A 1 19.35 -5.25 2.62
CA MET A 1 18.11 -4.97 3.38
C MET A 1 18.33 -3.77 4.31
N PRO A 2 17.39 -2.82 4.39
CA PRO A 2 17.43 -1.71 5.33
C PRO A 2 17.46 -2.16 6.79
N SER A 3 18.23 -1.47 7.63
CA SER A 3 18.29 -1.78 9.07
C SER A 3 17.05 -1.27 9.80
N ARG A 4 16.77 -1.77 11.01
CA ARG A 4 15.70 -1.22 11.88
C ARG A 4 15.88 0.27 12.16
N ARG A 5 17.13 0.74 12.28
CA ARG A 5 17.44 2.16 12.46
C ARG A 5 17.07 2.99 11.24
N GLU A 6 17.35 2.46 10.05
CA GLU A 6 16.97 3.09 8.78
C GLU A 6 15.45 3.15 8.61
N LEU A 7 14.73 2.07 8.96
CA LEU A 7 13.27 2.07 8.99
C LEU A 7 12.73 3.16 9.93
N ALA A 8 13.21 3.21 11.17
CA ALA A 8 12.78 4.22 12.14
C ALA A 8 13.05 5.65 11.64
N LEU A 9 14.17 5.85 10.95
CA LEU A 9 14.55 7.14 10.36
C LEU A 9 13.59 7.53 9.21
N TYR A 10 13.22 6.59 8.33
CA TYR A 10 12.22 6.83 7.28
C TYR A 10 10.82 7.07 7.86
N MET A 11 10.40 6.32 8.88
CA MET A 11 9.12 6.56 9.57
C MET A 11 9.06 7.95 10.17
N ARG A 12 10.15 8.40 10.81
CA ARG A 12 10.27 9.76 11.31
C ARG A 12 10.23 10.80 10.18
N GLY A 13 10.90 10.53 9.05
CA GLY A 13 10.87 11.39 7.87
C GLY A 13 9.45 11.59 7.34
N LEU A 14 8.71 10.50 7.15
CA LEU A 14 7.31 10.53 6.72
C LEU A 14 6.42 11.26 7.73
N TRP A 15 6.63 11.03 9.02
CA TRP A 15 5.89 11.71 10.09
C TRP A 15 6.10 13.22 10.08
N LEU A 16 7.35 13.68 9.94
CA LEU A 16 7.66 15.10 9.81
C LEU A 16 7.00 15.71 8.57
N LEU A 17 7.09 15.05 7.42
CA LEU A 17 6.44 15.52 6.19
C LEU A 17 4.90 15.56 6.34
N PHE A 18 4.31 14.60 7.04
CA PHE A 18 2.88 14.61 7.37
C PHE A 18 2.50 15.81 8.25
N LEU A 19 3.28 16.08 9.30
CA LEU A 19 3.09 17.27 10.15
C LEU A 19 3.30 18.59 9.40
N GLY A 20 3.94 18.54 8.24
CA GLY A 20 4.21 19.68 7.39
C GLY A 20 5.61 20.27 7.56
N ASP A 21 6.50 19.54 8.24
CA ASP A 21 7.89 19.92 8.43
C ASP A 21 8.75 19.42 7.25
N PRO A 22 9.31 20.32 6.40
CA PRO A 22 10.15 19.94 5.28
C PRO A 22 11.46 19.24 5.69
N ALA A 23 11.86 19.34 6.97
CA ALA A 23 13.01 18.59 7.50
C ALA A 23 12.87 17.07 7.30
N GLY A 24 11.64 16.55 7.24
CA GLY A 24 11.39 15.14 7.01
C GLY A 24 11.96 14.62 5.68
N GLY A 25 11.99 15.46 4.64
CA GLY A 25 12.58 15.10 3.34
C GLY A 25 14.07 14.80 3.42
N ARG A 26 14.81 15.42 4.36
CA ARG A 26 16.24 15.16 4.58
C ARG A 26 16.52 13.80 5.24
N LEU A 27 15.50 13.19 5.84
CA LEU A 27 15.57 11.86 6.42
C LEU A 27 15.29 10.77 5.38
N LEU A 28 14.76 11.11 4.21
CA LEU A 28 14.47 10.13 3.16
C LEU A 28 15.61 10.11 2.14
N ASP A 29 16.05 8.92 1.74
CA ASP A 29 16.90 8.77 0.55
C ASP A 29 16.00 8.88 -0.69
N LEU A 30 15.97 10.06 -1.30
CA LEU A 30 15.12 10.37 -2.46
C LEU A 30 15.85 10.20 -3.81
N THR A 31 17.05 9.59 -3.79
CA THR A 31 17.83 9.30 -5.00
C THR A 31 17.30 8.05 -5.71
N ASP A 32 17.80 7.75 -6.91
CA ASP A 32 17.51 6.48 -7.61
C ASP A 32 17.92 5.26 -6.78
N ARG A 33 19.01 5.38 -6.01
CA ARG A 33 19.41 4.36 -5.03
C ARG A 33 18.37 4.22 -3.92
N GLY A 34 17.88 5.33 -3.39
CA GLY A 34 16.81 5.32 -2.39
C GLY A 34 15.53 4.69 -2.91
N MET A 35 15.16 4.99 -4.16
CA MET A 35 14.02 4.38 -4.85
C MET A 35 14.14 2.86 -4.93
N THR A 36 15.25 2.34 -5.46
CA THR A 36 15.45 0.87 -5.54
C THR A 36 15.47 0.22 -4.16
N ARG A 37 16.05 0.88 -3.15
CA ARG A 37 16.02 0.41 -1.75
C ARG A 37 14.65 0.43 -1.13
N SER A 38 13.75 1.33 -1.53
CA SER A 38 12.42 1.44 -0.94
C SER A 38 11.55 0.20 -1.19
N PHE A 39 11.82 -0.60 -2.22
CA PHE A 39 11.11 -1.87 -2.47
C PHE A 39 11.31 -2.90 -1.36
N TYR A 40 12.34 -2.76 -0.52
CA TYR A 40 12.47 -3.56 0.70
C TYR A 40 11.35 -3.31 1.72
N ALA A 41 10.55 -2.25 1.58
CA ALA A 41 9.32 -2.05 2.35
C ALA A 41 8.39 -3.27 2.25
N ALA A 42 8.34 -3.95 1.10
CA ALA A 42 7.56 -5.18 0.94
C ALA A 42 7.95 -6.26 1.98
N LEU A 43 9.26 -6.41 2.27
CA LEU A 43 9.72 -7.36 3.29
C LEU A 43 9.25 -7.00 4.70
N TRP A 44 9.12 -5.70 4.99
CA TRP A 44 8.61 -5.20 6.26
C TRP A 44 7.09 -5.37 6.39
N CYS A 45 6.38 -5.39 5.26
CA CYS A 45 4.95 -5.63 5.18
C CYS A 45 4.60 -7.13 5.20
N LEU A 46 5.55 -8.05 4.99
CA LEU A 46 5.28 -9.50 4.96
C LEU A 46 4.48 -10.02 6.16
N PRO A 47 4.75 -9.64 7.42
CA PRO A 47 3.96 -10.12 8.56
C PRO A 47 2.48 -9.71 8.46
N SER A 48 2.19 -8.46 8.09
CA SER A 48 0.82 -7.99 7.87
C SER A 48 0.18 -8.60 6.63
N MET A 49 0.95 -8.83 5.56
CA MET A 49 0.48 -9.49 4.34
C MET A 49 0.11 -10.95 4.63
N ALA A 50 0.91 -11.68 5.39
CA ALA A 50 0.62 -13.06 5.78
C ALA A 50 -0.71 -13.18 6.55
N LEU A 51 -1.00 -12.23 7.46
CA LEU A 51 -2.28 -12.17 8.14
C LEU A 51 -3.43 -11.87 7.16
N SER A 52 -3.24 -10.92 6.23
CA SER A 52 -4.21 -10.60 5.19
C SER A 52 -4.51 -11.82 4.31
N TRP A 53 -3.48 -12.56 3.91
CA TRP A 53 -3.61 -13.77 3.12
C TRP A 53 -4.33 -14.88 3.85
N TYR A 54 -4.04 -15.05 5.14
CA TYR A 54 -4.77 -15.98 5.99
C TYR A 54 -6.26 -15.62 6.06
N TRP A 55 -6.58 -14.35 6.34
CA TRP A 55 -7.96 -13.89 6.41
C TRP A 55 -8.71 -14.10 5.08
N TRP A 56 -8.05 -13.80 3.94
CA TRP A 56 -8.62 -14.03 2.62
C TRP A 56 -8.80 -15.52 2.29
N HIS A 57 -7.85 -16.35 2.72
CA HIS A 57 -7.92 -17.80 2.58
C HIS A 57 -9.12 -18.38 3.34
N GLU A 58 -9.36 -17.95 4.58
CA GLU A 58 -10.53 -18.39 5.35
C GLU A 58 -11.85 -17.96 4.71
N ALA A 59 -11.91 -16.73 4.18
CA ALA A 59 -13.07 -16.26 3.43
C ALA A 59 -13.31 -17.13 2.19
N TYR A 60 -12.26 -17.50 1.46
CA TYR A 60 -12.36 -18.38 0.29
C TYR A 60 -12.75 -19.82 0.64
N LEU A 61 -12.22 -20.40 1.73
CA LEU A 61 -12.63 -21.72 2.20
C LEU A 61 -14.09 -21.77 2.63
N SER A 62 -14.63 -20.66 3.16
CA SER A 62 -16.02 -20.60 3.65
C SER A 62 -17.08 -20.84 2.57
N VAL A 63 -16.73 -20.63 1.29
CA VAL A 63 -17.63 -20.84 0.14
C VAL A 63 -17.40 -22.20 -0.55
N LEU A 64 -16.35 -22.94 -0.19
CA LEU A 64 -16.04 -24.25 -0.78
C LEU A 64 -16.79 -25.40 -0.07
N PRO A 65 -17.06 -26.52 -0.77
CA PRO A 65 -17.55 -27.73 -0.13
C PRO A 65 -16.59 -28.22 0.96
N LYS A 66 -17.14 -28.76 2.05
CA LYS A 66 -16.34 -29.31 3.16
C LYS A 66 -15.37 -30.37 2.65
N GLY A 67 -14.09 -30.25 3.02
CA GLY A 67 -13.02 -31.18 2.65
C GLY A 67 -12.23 -30.79 1.38
N VAL A 68 -12.61 -29.72 0.68
CA VAL A 68 -11.83 -29.18 -0.43
C VAL A 68 -10.80 -28.18 0.10
N GLY A 69 -9.51 -28.43 -0.18
CA GLY A 69 -8.41 -27.53 0.15
C GLY A 69 -7.89 -26.77 -1.07
N THR A 70 -7.21 -25.64 -0.84
CA THR A 70 -6.73 -24.73 -1.89
C THR A 70 -5.23 -24.89 -2.21
N GLY A 71 -4.48 -25.59 -1.35
CA GLY A 71 -3.05 -25.85 -1.49
C GLY A 71 -2.17 -24.59 -1.50
N GLY A 72 -0.86 -24.76 -1.61
CA GLY A 72 0.09 -23.63 -1.63
C GLY A 72 -0.04 -22.71 -2.86
N ILE A 73 -0.65 -23.20 -3.95
CA ILE A 73 -0.86 -22.42 -5.18
C ILE A 73 -1.79 -21.23 -4.97
N PHE A 74 -2.70 -21.30 -3.99
CA PHE A 74 -3.58 -20.20 -3.62
C PHE A 74 -2.79 -18.99 -3.14
N PHE A 75 -1.86 -19.20 -2.22
CA PHE A 75 -1.01 -18.13 -1.68
C PHE A 75 -0.08 -17.54 -2.74
N PHE A 76 0.43 -18.38 -3.65
CA PHE A 76 1.22 -17.89 -4.79
C PHE A 76 0.40 -16.95 -5.68
N ARG A 77 -0.83 -17.34 -6.04
CA ARG A 77 -1.75 -16.50 -6.83
C ARG A 77 -2.10 -15.21 -6.10
N LEU A 78 -2.35 -15.27 -4.79
CA LEU A 78 -2.63 -14.09 -3.99
C LEU A 78 -1.42 -13.14 -3.91
N ALA A 79 -0.21 -13.67 -3.76
CA ALA A 79 1.01 -12.89 -3.84
C ALA A 79 1.20 -12.22 -5.21
N MET A 80 0.80 -12.88 -6.31
CA MET A 80 0.79 -12.28 -7.65
C MET A 80 -0.21 -11.12 -7.74
N VAL A 81 -1.43 -11.28 -7.20
CA VAL A 81 -2.42 -10.19 -7.15
C VAL A 81 -1.80 -8.98 -6.45
N GLU A 82 -1.25 -9.17 -5.26
CA GLU A 82 -0.68 -8.06 -4.49
C GLU A 82 0.53 -7.42 -5.17
N ALA A 83 1.43 -8.22 -5.75
CA ALA A 83 2.57 -7.70 -6.48
C ALA A 83 2.12 -6.84 -7.68
N ILE A 84 1.13 -7.29 -8.45
CA ILE A 84 0.63 -6.55 -9.61
C ILE A 84 -0.11 -5.28 -9.15
N CYS A 85 -0.99 -5.37 -8.15
CA CYS A 85 -1.70 -4.23 -7.58
C CYS A 85 -0.77 -3.19 -6.96
N TRP A 86 0.41 -3.59 -6.49
CA TRP A 86 1.43 -2.68 -5.98
C TRP A 86 2.28 -2.06 -7.10
N MET A 87 2.65 -2.83 -8.13
CA MET A 87 3.53 -2.36 -9.23
C MET A 87 2.80 -1.47 -10.25
N VAL A 88 1.59 -1.85 -10.66
CA VAL A 88 0.86 -1.16 -11.73
C VAL A 88 0.66 0.33 -11.42
N PRO A 89 0.21 0.74 -10.22
CA PRO A 89 0.09 2.15 -9.88
C PRO A 89 1.43 2.90 -10.03
N LEU A 90 2.54 2.33 -9.58
CA LEU A 90 3.86 2.98 -9.71
C LEU A 90 4.28 3.15 -11.18
N VAL A 91 3.99 2.16 -12.04
CA VAL A 91 4.25 2.27 -13.48
C VAL A 91 3.41 3.40 -14.09
N LEU A 92 2.12 3.48 -13.76
CA LEU A 92 1.23 4.54 -14.23
C LEU A 92 1.69 5.92 -13.77
N ILE A 93 2.19 6.04 -12.53
CA ILE A 93 2.81 7.27 -12.02
C ILE A 93 4.03 7.66 -12.85
N GLY A 94 4.90 6.69 -13.19
CA GLY A 94 6.06 6.95 -14.06
C GLY A 94 5.64 7.51 -15.41
N ILE A 95 4.65 6.89 -16.06
CA ILE A 95 4.08 7.35 -17.34
C ILE A 95 3.52 8.76 -17.19
N LEU A 96 2.72 9.02 -16.15
CA LEU A 96 2.10 10.33 -15.90
C LEU A 96 3.16 11.43 -15.70
N LEU A 97 4.22 11.17 -14.95
CA LEU A 97 5.29 12.14 -14.72
C LEU A 97 6.12 12.40 -15.97
N VAL A 98 6.33 11.40 -16.83
CA VAL A 98 6.97 11.58 -18.13
C VAL A 98 6.11 12.46 -19.03
N ALA A 99 4.81 12.15 -19.14
CA ALA A 99 3.85 12.91 -19.95
C ALA A 99 3.74 14.39 -19.51
N LEU A 100 3.89 14.66 -18.21
CA LEU A 100 3.78 16.00 -17.63
C LEU A 100 5.14 16.71 -17.40
N GLY A 101 6.23 16.19 -17.98
CA GLY A 101 7.56 16.80 -17.89
C GLY A 101 8.16 16.85 -16.47
N SER A 102 7.65 16.03 -15.55
CA SER A 102 8.00 16.01 -14.11
C SER A 102 8.76 14.73 -13.69
N LYS A 103 9.44 14.05 -14.61
CA LYS A 103 10.13 12.76 -14.38
C LYS A 103 11.10 12.75 -13.19
N GLY A 104 11.73 13.88 -12.88
CA GLY A 104 12.67 14.00 -11.74
C GLY A 104 12.02 13.80 -10.37
N LYS A 105 10.68 13.84 -10.29
CA LYS A 105 9.92 13.62 -9.04
C LYS A 105 9.65 12.13 -8.79
N PHE A 106 9.89 11.26 -9.77
CA PHE A 106 9.53 9.85 -9.69
C PHE A 106 10.21 9.10 -8.53
N PRO A 107 11.54 9.22 -8.29
CA PRO A 107 12.18 8.54 -7.17
C PRO A 107 11.56 8.90 -5.82
N ALA A 108 11.31 10.19 -5.58
CA ALA A 108 10.71 10.66 -4.34
C ALA A 108 9.30 10.09 -4.11
N ILE A 109 8.47 10.03 -5.17
CA ILE A 109 7.11 9.50 -5.08
C ILE A 109 7.13 8.00 -4.77
N VAL A 110 8.00 7.22 -5.41
CA VAL A 110 8.14 5.78 -5.16
C VAL A 110 8.63 5.52 -3.73
N VAL A 111 9.64 6.27 -3.27
CA VAL A 111 10.17 6.15 -1.89
C VAL A 111 9.08 6.40 -0.86
N VAL A 112 8.32 7.50 -1.03
CA VAL A 112 7.20 7.83 -0.15
C VAL A 112 6.13 6.75 -0.19
N ALA A 113 5.76 6.29 -1.40
CA ALA A 113 4.69 5.31 -1.55
C ALA A 113 5.03 3.98 -0.89
N ASN A 114 6.25 3.49 -1.12
CA ASN A 114 6.72 2.23 -0.58
C ASN A 114 6.87 2.30 0.94
N TRP A 115 7.47 3.35 1.49
CA TRP A 115 7.65 3.43 2.94
C TRP A 115 6.36 3.74 3.69
N LEU A 116 5.41 4.50 3.10
CA LEU A 116 4.07 4.67 3.68
C LEU A 116 3.30 3.36 3.73
N SER A 117 3.55 2.40 2.83
CA SER A 117 2.86 1.11 2.88
C SER A 117 3.09 0.36 4.21
N VAL A 118 4.22 0.59 4.87
CA VAL A 118 4.56 -0.08 6.13
C VAL A 118 3.54 0.24 7.24
N PRO A 119 3.41 1.48 7.76
CA PRO A 119 2.47 1.76 8.84
C PRO A 119 1.01 1.44 8.47
N PHE A 120 0.61 1.67 7.21
CA PHE A 120 -0.77 1.39 6.78
C PHE A 120 -1.06 -0.11 6.66
N SER A 121 -0.11 -0.93 6.21
CA SER A 121 -0.28 -2.39 6.18
C SER A 121 -0.51 -2.97 7.59
N TYR A 122 0.23 -2.49 8.58
CA TYR A 122 0.01 -2.85 9.99
C TYR A 122 -1.32 -2.29 10.53
N GLY A 123 -1.75 -1.10 10.07
CA GLY A 123 -3.07 -0.56 10.36
C GLY A 123 -4.19 -1.50 9.89
N TYR A 124 -4.15 -1.92 8.63
CA TYR A 124 -5.12 -2.88 8.07
C TYR A 124 -5.05 -4.23 8.77
N ALA A 125 -3.84 -4.75 9.03
CA ALA A 125 -3.66 -6.00 9.79
C ALA A 125 -4.29 -5.93 11.19
N THR A 126 -4.17 -4.79 11.87
CA THR A 126 -4.81 -4.58 13.17
C THR A 126 -6.33 -4.64 13.07
N LEU A 127 -6.92 -4.05 12.03
CA LEU A 127 -8.36 -4.14 11.78
C LEU A 127 -8.82 -5.57 11.48
N ILE A 128 -8.02 -6.33 10.72
CA ILE A 128 -8.26 -7.76 10.48
C ILE A 128 -8.26 -8.54 11.79
N LEU A 129 -7.28 -8.32 12.67
CA LEU A 129 -7.23 -8.96 13.98
C LEU A 129 -8.48 -8.63 14.82
N ILE A 130 -8.91 -7.37 14.84
CA ILE A 130 -10.11 -6.97 15.57
C ILE A 130 -11.34 -7.69 15.01
N ALA A 131 -11.47 -7.77 13.67
CA ALA A 131 -12.59 -8.46 13.03
C ALA A 131 -12.62 -9.96 13.34
N LEU A 132 -11.44 -10.61 13.40
CA LEU A 132 -11.29 -12.02 13.71
C LEU A 132 -11.58 -12.32 15.19
N LEU A 133 -11.06 -11.50 16.11
CA LEU A 133 -11.18 -11.72 17.55
C LEU A 133 -12.52 -11.24 18.13
N PHE A 134 -13.14 -10.23 17.49
CA PHE A 134 -14.37 -9.60 17.96
C PHE A 134 -15.39 -9.44 16.81
N PRO A 135 -16.02 -10.53 16.32
CA PRO A 135 -16.97 -10.47 15.21
C PRO A 135 -18.17 -9.53 15.45
N ALA A 136 -18.55 -9.29 16.71
CA ALA A 136 -19.61 -8.34 17.06
C ALA A 136 -19.28 -6.88 16.69
N LEU A 137 -18.00 -6.55 16.44
CA LEU A 137 -17.55 -5.20 16.09
C LEU A 137 -17.41 -4.98 14.58
N GLN A 138 -17.89 -5.90 13.71
CA GLN A 138 -17.73 -5.79 12.26
C GLN A 138 -18.17 -4.44 11.68
N GLY A 139 -19.28 -3.87 12.15
CA GLY A 139 -19.75 -2.55 11.73
C GLY A 139 -18.76 -1.42 12.06
N LEU A 140 -18.17 -1.45 13.27
CA LEU A 140 -17.13 -0.50 13.67
C LEU A 140 -15.85 -0.70 12.85
N VAL A 141 -15.46 -1.95 12.59
CA VAL A 141 -14.29 -2.26 11.76
C VAL A 141 -14.44 -1.67 10.36
N ALA A 142 -15.61 -1.77 9.74
CA ALA A 142 -15.87 -1.18 8.42
C ALA A 142 -15.67 0.35 8.41
N ILE A 143 -16.16 1.05 9.45
CA ILE A 143 -15.96 2.49 9.61
C ILE A 143 -14.48 2.83 9.79
N LEU A 144 -13.76 2.08 10.63
CA LEU A 144 -12.33 2.27 10.85
C LEU A 144 -11.51 1.99 9.59
N TRP A 145 -11.91 1.00 8.79
CA TRP A 145 -11.29 0.69 7.51
C TRP A 145 -11.41 1.85 6.53
N PHE A 146 -12.61 2.43 6.43
CA PHE A 146 -12.86 3.62 5.63
C PHE A 146 -12.07 4.83 6.14
N ALA A 147 -12.04 5.07 7.46
CA ALA A 147 -11.26 6.13 8.06
C ALA A 147 -9.74 5.97 7.80
N LEU A 148 -9.23 4.73 7.84
CA LEU A 148 -7.85 4.43 7.53
C LEU A 148 -7.53 4.69 6.04
N LEU A 149 -8.44 4.34 5.13
CA LEU A 149 -8.33 4.69 3.71
C LEU A 149 -8.29 6.21 3.50
N LEU A 150 -9.18 6.97 4.15
CA LEU A 150 -9.17 8.43 4.06
C LEU A 150 -7.88 9.03 4.63
N THR A 151 -7.37 8.44 5.71
CA THR A 151 -6.10 8.85 6.31
C THR A 151 -4.92 8.57 5.37
N LEU A 152 -4.94 7.44 4.64
CA LEU A 152 -3.96 7.13 3.61
C LEU A 152 -3.98 8.17 2.49
N VAL A 153 -5.17 8.43 1.93
CA VAL A 153 -5.40 9.44 0.88
C VAL A 153 -4.86 10.80 1.33
N PHE A 154 -5.26 11.24 2.53
CA PHE A 154 -4.87 12.52 3.10
C PHE A 154 -3.36 12.60 3.35
N THR A 155 -2.75 11.55 3.91
CA THR A 155 -1.32 11.48 4.18
C THR A 155 -0.51 11.56 2.89
N PHE A 156 -0.88 10.79 1.87
CA PHE A 156 -0.24 10.86 0.56
C PHE A 156 -0.36 12.26 -0.06
N ALA A 157 -1.59 12.80 -0.12
CA ALA A 157 -1.81 14.13 -0.68
C ALA A 157 -0.98 15.20 0.04
N ARG A 158 -0.90 15.11 1.37
CA ARG A 158 -0.14 16.06 2.19
C ARG A 158 1.37 15.96 1.98
N ILE A 159 1.91 14.74 1.95
CA ILE A 159 3.35 14.53 1.73
C ILE A 159 3.74 14.88 0.28
N LEU A 160 2.95 14.49 -0.72
CA LEU A 160 3.27 14.75 -2.12
C LEU A 160 3.34 16.24 -2.48
N LYS A 161 2.58 17.10 -1.77
CA LYS A 161 2.67 18.56 -1.95
C LYS A 161 4.09 19.11 -1.77
N PHE A 162 4.91 18.49 -0.91
CA PHE A 162 6.31 18.91 -0.70
C PHE A 162 7.19 18.71 -1.93
N PHE A 163 6.93 17.66 -2.71
CA PHE A 163 7.75 17.33 -3.88
C PHE A 163 7.23 17.99 -5.16
N ILE A 164 5.94 18.33 -5.18
CA ILE A 164 5.25 18.68 -6.42
C ILE A 164 5.08 20.18 -6.61
N ARG A 165 5.03 20.97 -5.50
CA ARG A 165 4.88 22.44 -5.38
C ARG A 165 3.89 23.08 -6.38
N GLU A 166 2.87 23.77 -5.85
CA GLU A 166 1.96 24.66 -6.60
C GLU A 166 1.07 24.01 -7.70
N GLN A 167 1.11 22.68 -7.91
CA GLN A 167 0.24 21.99 -8.88
C GLN A 167 -0.76 21.05 -8.19
N PRO A 168 -1.89 21.58 -7.68
CA PRO A 168 -2.90 20.77 -6.99
C PRO A 168 -3.48 19.66 -7.88
N LEU A 169 -3.65 19.93 -9.19
CA LEU A 169 -4.13 18.95 -10.16
C LEU A 169 -3.19 17.73 -10.27
N LEU A 170 -1.88 17.96 -10.29
CA LEU A 170 -0.89 16.88 -10.36
C LEU A 170 -0.90 16.04 -9.08
N VAL A 171 -1.03 16.67 -7.90
CA VAL A 171 -1.16 15.94 -6.63
C VAL A 171 -2.39 15.04 -6.66
N THR A 172 -3.54 15.58 -7.06
CA THR A 172 -4.78 14.79 -7.17
C THR A 172 -4.62 13.65 -8.17
N ALA A 173 -4.08 13.91 -9.36
CA ALA A 173 -3.87 12.88 -10.38
C ALA A 173 -2.99 11.74 -9.87
N LEU A 174 -1.90 12.05 -9.14
CA LEU A 174 -1.02 11.02 -8.57
C LEU A 174 -1.70 10.23 -7.45
N VAL A 175 -2.44 10.89 -6.55
CA VAL A 175 -3.18 10.19 -5.49
C VAL A 175 -4.23 9.25 -6.10
N MET A 176 -4.99 9.72 -7.09
CA MET A 176 -5.98 8.90 -7.78
C MET A 176 -5.33 7.74 -8.54
N THR A 177 -4.21 7.99 -9.21
CA THR A 177 -3.44 6.96 -9.94
C THR A 177 -2.82 5.92 -9.00
N LEU A 178 -2.46 6.31 -7.78
CA LEU A 178 -1.94 5.37 -6.77
C LEU A 178 -3.01 4.45 -6.21
N LEU A 179 -4.26 4.92 -6.07
CA LEU A 179 -5.31 4.22 -5.34
C LEU A 179 -6.31 3.50 -6.25
N VAL A 180 -6.85 4.20 -7.24
CA VAL A 180 -7.99 3.71 -8.04
C VAL A 180 -7.63 2.48 -8.88
N PRO A 181 -6.48 2.43 -9.59
CA PRO A 181 -6.11 1.25 -10.36
C PRO A 181 -5.98 0.01 -9.47
N GLY A 182 -5.41 0.14 -8.28
CA GLY A 182 -5.26 -0.96 -7.33
C GLY A 182 -6.61 -1.54 -6.89
N MET A 183 -7.60 -0.69 -6.64
CA MET A 183 -8.96 -1.11 -6.23
C MET A 183 -9.72 -1.84 -7.34
N ILE A 184 -9.60 -1.37 -8.59
CA ILE A 184 -10.27 -2.02 -9.73
C ILE A 184 -9.55 -3.33 -10.08
N LEU A 185 -8.23 -3.30 -10.08
CA LEU A 185 -7.39 -4.41 -10.53
C LEU A 185 -7.40 -5.58 -9.54
N SER A 186 -7.53 -5.32 -8.23
CA SER A 186 -7.53 -6.37 -7.22
C SER A 186 -8.66 -7.37 -7.45
N GLU A 187 -9.90 -6.89 -7.63
CA GLU A 187 -11.05 -7.77 -7.89
C GLU A 187 -10.90 -8.52 -9.21
N ILE A 188 -10.51 -7.83 -10.29
CA ILE A 188 -10.34 -8.43 -11.61
C ILE A 188 -9.30 -9.56 -11.54
N LEU A 189 -8.14 -9.31 -10.93
CA LEU A 189 -7.06 -10.29 -10.81
C LEU A 189 -7.44 -11.44 -9.87
N GLN A 190 -8.14 -11.18 -8.77
CA GLN A 190 -8.61 -12.22 -7.87
C GLN A 190 -9.56 -13.19 -8.59
N ARG A 191 -10.50 -12.66 -9.39
CA ARG A 191 -11.40 -13.46 -10.21
C ARG A 191 -10.63 -14.23 -11.29
N PHE A 192 -9.75 -13.55 -12.02
CA PHE A 192 -8.95 -14.15 -13.09
C PHE A 192 -8.04 -15.29 -12.60
N LEU A 193 -7.42 -15.12 -11.43
CA LEU A 193 -6.55 -16.13 -10.82
C LEU A 193 -7.32 -17.16 -10.00
N GLY A 194 -8.64 -17.05 -9.88
CA GLY A 194 -9.49 -18.00 -9.16
C GLY A 194 -9.27 -18.01 -7.65
N VAL A 195 -8.96 -16.86 -7.06
CA VAL A 195 -8.79 -16.66 -5.61
C VAL A 195 -9.87 -15.75 -5.00
N TYR A 196 -10.88 -15.36 -5.78
CA TYR A 196 -12.01 -14.59 -5.29
C TYR A 196 -13.05 -15.52 -4.63
N PRO A 197 -13.57 -15.20 -3.43
CA PRO A 197 -14.67 -15.94 -2.82
C PRO A 197 -15.97 -15.62 -3.59
N SER A 198 -16.34 -16.47 -4.54
CA SER A 198 -17.56 -16.37 -5.37
C SER A 198 -18.48 -17.55 -5.16
#